data_AF-A0A495SLT5-F1
#
_entry.id   AF-A0A495SLT5-F1
#
_cell.length_a   1.000
_cell.length_b   1.000
_cell.length_c   1.000
_cell.angle_alpha   90.00
_cell.angle_beta   90.00
_cell.angle_gamma   90.00
#
_symmetry.space_group_name_H-M   'P 1'
#
loop_
_entity.id
_entity.type
_entity.pdbx_description
1 polymer ?
#
loop_
_entity_poly.entity_id
_entity_poly.type
_entity_poly.pdbx_seq_one_letter_code
_entity_poly.pdbx_strand_id
1 'polypeptide(L)'
;MKKILILTCFFISGIISSQYFEFEEVIKVDSTITKDELFNRARNWIGKSFNDEKYVIATEDRNNGELSGNGKMFYNPSKLFFGSSAVQGDVDFKISIFVKNGRYKYKFYAFRHSGTTVMGNPAISYGMITESNEVPRPSRGQPNKVAWKNIKEQISIKVNKLIDGLKESMNTKYEGNKDW
;
A
#
# COMPACT_ATOMS: atom_id res chain seq x y z
N MET A 1 55.35 9.55 27.27
CA MET A 1 54.43 8.46 26.88
C MET A 1 53.43 9.01 25.88
N LYS A 2 53.49 8.55 24.63
CA LYS A 2 52.73 9.09 23.49
C LYS A 2 51.26 8.68 23.62
N LYS A 3 50.34 9.64 23.69
CA LYS A 3 48.90 9.38 23.62
C LYS A 3 48.53 9.14 22.15
N ILE A 4 48.23 7.90 21.80
CA ILE A 4 47.70 7.54 20.48
C ILE A 4 46.22 7.90 20.44
N LEU A 5 45.87 8.76 19.48
CA LEU A 5 44.51 9.16 19.16
C LEU A 5 43.87 8.04 18.31
N ILE A 6 42.88 7.32 18.84
CA ILE A 6 42.11 6.34 18.05
C ILE A 6 40.97 7.09 17.35
N LEU A 7 41.16 7.32 16.06
CA LEU A 7 40.13 7.83 15.15
C LEU A 7 39.24 6.66 14.72
N THR A 8 38.09 6.48 15.39
CA THR A 8 37.07 5.51 14.96
C THR A 8 36.33 6.03 13.74
N CYS A 9 36.74 5.60 12.55
CA CYS A 9 35.97 5.75 11.33
C CYS A 9 34.74 4.82 11.36
N PHE A 10 33.57 5.37 11.64
CA PHE A 10 32.30 4.71 11.34
C PHE A 10 32.12 4.68 9.82
N PHE A 11 32.47 3.56 9.18
CA PHE A 11 32.02 3.26 7.83
C PHE A 11 30.51 2.98 7.88
N ILE A 12 29.69 4.01 7.65
CA ILE A 12 28.30 3.81 7.26
C ILE A 12 28.33 3.31 5.82
N SER A 13 28.44 1.99 5.65
CA SER A 13 28.10 1.35 4.38
C SER A 13 26.60 1.56 4.17
N GLY A 14 26.26 2.62 3.43
CA GLY A 14 24.90 2.85 2.97
C GLY A 14 24.50 1.71 2.04
N ILE A 15 23.86 0.68 2.60
CA ILE A 15 23.08 -0.25 1.80
C ILE A 15 21.93 0.57 1.25
N ILE A 16 22.07 1.09 0.03
CA ILE A 16 20.95 1.61 -0.75
C ILE A 16 20.10 0.38 -1.12
N SER A 17 19.40 -0.15 -0.13
CA SER A 17 18.33 -1.11 -0.37
C SER A 17 17.20 -0.34 -1.02
N SER A 18 16.68 -0.87 -2.12
CA SER A 18 15.40 -0.46 -2.67
C SER A 18 14.35 -0.49 -1.55
N GLN A 19 13.98 0.68 -1.01
CA GLN A 19 12.93 0.78 0.01
C GLN A 19 11.59 0.43 -0.63
N TYR A 20 10.74 -0.28 0.12
CA TYR A 20 9.39 -0.61 -0.34
C TYR A 20 8.59 0.68 -0.52
N PHE A 21 7.83 0.77 -1.62
CA PHE A 21 6.84 1.83 -1.79
C PHE A 21 5.65 1.49 -0.87
N GLU A 22 5.47 2.25 0.21
CA GLU A 22 4.46 1.94 1.23
C GLU A 22 3.84 3.18 1.88
N PHE A 23 2.61 3.01 2.37
CA PHE A 23 1.87 4.05 3.08
C PHE A 23 1.53 3.55 4.47
N GLU A 24 2.02 4.22 5.49
CA GLU A 24 1.89 3.79 6.88
C GLU A 24 1.73 5.00 7.80
N GLU A 25 0.78 4.94 8.72
CA GLU A 25 0.57 5.97 9.75
C GLU A 25 -0.01 5.33 11.01
N VAL A 26 0.35 5.87 12.18
CA VAL A 26 -0.30 5.56 13.46
C VAL A 26 -1.20 6.72 13.84
N ILE A 27 -2.49 6.45 13.99
CA ILE A 27 -3.53 7.46 14.24
C ILE A 27 -4.09 7.26 15.63
N LYS A 28 -4.15 8.36 16.40
CA LYS A 28 -4.84 8.43 17.68
C LYS A 28 -6.29 8.84 17.44
N VAL A 29 -7.21 8.15 18.10
CA VAL A 29 -8.62 8.51 18.19
C VAL A 29 -8.95 8.81 19.65
N ASP A 30 -10.22 9.06 19.96
CA ASP A 30 -10.68 9.17 21.34
C ASP A 30 -10.24 7.94 22.15
N SER A 31 -9.59 8.19 23.29
CA SER A 31 -8.99 7.16 24.16
C SER A 31 -10.02 6.22 24.78
N THR A 32 -11.29 6.61 24.83
CA THR A 32 -12.40 5.79 25.31
C THR A 32 -12.85 4.73 24.29
N ILE A 33 -12.48 4.87 23.02
CA ILE A 33 -12.80 3.90 21.98
C ILE A 33 -11.96 2.64 22.20
N THR A 34 -12.65 1.51 22.35
CA THR A 34 -12.03 0.22 22.63
C THR A 34 -11.41 -0.40 21.37
N LYS A 35 -10.44 -1.30 21.58
CA LYS A 35 -9.88 -2.15 20.52
C LYS A 35 -10.97 -2.86 19.74
N ASP A 36 -11.97 -3.43 20.41
CA ASP A 36 -13.04 -4.19 19.76
C ASP A 36 -13.93 -3.34 18.87
N GLU A 37 -14.23 -2.11 19.29
CA GLU A 37 -14.97 -1.16 18.48
C GLU A 37 -14.17 -0.76 17.23
N LEU A 38 -12.88 -0.43 17.38
CA LEU A 38 -12.01 -0.14 16.24
C LEU A 38 -11.83 -1.34 15.31
N PHE A 39 -11.77 -2.55 15.86
CA PHE A 39 -11.71 -3.78 15.07
C PHE A 39 -12.97 -3.93 14.20
N ASN A 40 -14.15 -3.70 14.78
CA ASN A 40 -15.41 -3.75 14.04
C ASN A 40 -15.49 -2.70 12.93
N ARG A 41 -15.06 -1.46 13.23
CA ARG A 41 -15.00 -0.37 12.24
C ARG A 41 -14.07 -0.72 11.09
N ALA A 42 -12.86 -1.19 11.38
CA ALA A 42 -11.88 -1.60 10.39
C ALA A 42 -12.40 -2.75 9.53
N ARG A 43 -12.97 -3.80 10.14
CA ARG A 43 -13.55 -4.95 9.44
C ARG A 43 -14.66 -4.52 8.48
N ASN A 44 -15.57 -3.67 8.96
CA ASN A 44 -16.67 -3.13 8.17
C ASN A 44 -16.14 -2.28 7.00
N TRP A 45 -15.13 -1.44 7.25
CA TRP A 45 -14.52 -0.62 6.22
C TRP A 45 -13.84 -1.48 5.14
N ILE A 46 -13.10 -2.53 5.51
CA ILE A 46 -12.49 -3.44 4.54
C ILE A 46 -13.60 -4.10 3.70
N GLY A 47 -14.63 -4.64 4.35
CA GLY A 47 -15.75 -5.30 3.67
C GLY A 47 -16.48 -4.38 2.68
N LYS A 48 -16.57 -3.08 2.95
CA LYS A 48 -17.15 -2.09 2.02
C LYS A 48 -16.20 -1.62 0.92
N SER A 49 -14.90 -1.59 1.21
CA SER A 49 -13.89 -1.00 0.32
C SER A 49 -13.35 -1.98 -0.71
N PHE A 50 -13.44 -3.28 -0.43
CA PHE A 50 -12.90 -4.36 -1.25
C PHE A 50 -14.02 -5.37 -1.56
N ASN A 51 -14.86 -5.03 -2.56
CA ASN A 51 -16.06 -5.78 -2.95
C ASN A 51 -15.82 -6.95 -3.92
N ASP A 52 -14.57 -7.23 -4.30
CA ASP A 52 -14.27 -8.38 -5.17
C ASP A 52 -13.91 -9.56 -4.26
N GLU A 53 -14.72 -10.62 -4.28
CA GLU A 53 -14.59 -11.83 -3.46
C GLU A 53 -13.19 -12.47 -3.55
N LYS A 54 -12.45 -12.22 -4.63
CA LYS A 54 -11.07 -12.70 -4.80
C LYS A 54 -10.03 -11.92 -4.00
N TYR A 55 -10.39 -10.73 -3.50
CA TYR A 55 -9.50 -9.76 -2.84
C TYR A 55 -10.02 -9.35 -1.45
N VAL A 56 -10.75 -10.25 -0.78
CA VAL A 56 -11.31 -10.07 0.56
C VAL A 56 -10.27 -10.35 1.66
N ILE A 57 -10.58 -9.90 2.88
CA ILE A 57 -9.82 -10.08 4.14
C ILE A 57 -9.14 -11.46 4.19
N ALA A 58 -7.81 -11.45 4.26
CA ALA A 58 -6.99 -12.65 4.30
C ALA A 58 -6.73 -13.13 5.74
N THR A 59 -6.83 -12.24 6.74
CA THR A 59 -6.65 -12.58 8.15
C THR A 59 -7.48 -11.66 9.04
N GLU A 60 -8.21 -12.25 9.99
CA GLU A 60 -8.87 -11.56 11.10
C GLU A 60 -8.38 -12.16 12.42
N ASP A 61 -7.47 -11.47 13.11
CA ASP A 61 -7.03 -11.83 14.46
C ASP A 61 -7.54 -10.79 15.45
N ARG A 62 -8.77 -11.01 15.94
CA ARG A 62 -9.40 -10.12 16.93
C ARG A 62 -8.60 -10.04 18.24
N ASN A 63 -7.93 -11.12 18.63
CA ASN A 63 -7.20 -11.17 19.90
C ASN A 63 -6.02 -10.21 19.87
N ASN A 64 -5.23 -10.28 18.79
CA ASN A 64 -4.09 -9.39 18.59
C ASN A 64 -4.46 -8.03 17.97
N GLY A 65 -5.70 -7.88 17.51
CA GLY A 65 -6.20 -6.64 16.90
C GLY A 65 -5.63 -6.42 15.50
N GLU A 66 -5.48 -7.48 14.72
CA GLU A 66 -4.92 -7.43 13.37
C GLU A 66 -5.98 -7.81 12.33
N LEU A 67 -6.08 -6.99 11.28
CA LEU A 67 -6.80 -7.32 10.06
C LEU A 67 -5.83 -7.16 8.89
N SER A 68 -5.78 -8.14 8.00
CA SER A 68 -5.04 -8.00 6.76
C SER A 68 -5.84 -8.48 5.55
N GLY A 69 -5.55 -7.92 4.39
CA GLY A 69 -6.25 -8.23 3.16
C GLY A 69 -5.40 -7.93 1.93
N ASN A 70 -5.92 -8.34 0.78
CA ASN A 70 -5.35 -8.00 -0.51
C ASN A 70 -6.21 -6.91 -1.15
N GLY A 71 -5.60 -6.07 -1.96
CA GLY A 71 -6.29 -5.04 -2.72
C GLY A 71 -5.84 -5.08 -4.16
N LYS A 72 -6.70 -4.58 -5.04
CA LYS A 72 -6.42 -4.46 -6.46
C LYS A 72 -6.93 -3.13 -6.97
N MET A 73 -6.15 -2.49 -7.83
CA MET A 73 -6.60 -1.34 -8.60
C MET A 73 -6.23 -1.51 -10.07
N PHE A 74 -7.11 -1.06 -10.95
CA PHE A 74 -6.79 -0.93 -12.35
C PHE A 74 -5.97 0.34 -12.58
N TYR A 75 -4.77 0.19 -13.12
CA TYR A 75 -3.91 1.27 -13.60
C TYR A 75 -4.19 1.54 -15.08
N ASN A 76 -4.68 2.75 -15.35
CA ASN A 76 -4.77 3.31 -16.69
C ASN A 76 -3.85 4.54 -16.76
N PRO A 77 -2.84 4.58 -17.66
CA PRO A 77 -1.93 5.71 -17.76
C PRO A 77 -2.65 7.04 -17.94
N SER A 78 -2.43 7.96 -17.00
CA SER A 78 -3.01 9.32 -17.08
C SER A 78 -2.17 10.27 -17.94
N LYS A 79 -1.03 9.79 -18.46
CA LYS A 79 -0.08 10.52 -19.31
C LYS A 79 0.21 9.66 -20.53
N LEU A 80 0.24 10.28 -21.70
CA LEU A 80 0.69 9.63 -22.94
C LEU A 80 2.21 9.52 -22.97
N PHE A 81 2.71 8.33 -23.30
CA PHE A 81 4.12 8.05 -23.55
C PHE A 81 4.25 6.83 -24.47
N PHE A 82 5.42 6.64 -25.08
CA PHE A 82 5.64 5.49 -25.96
C PHE A 82 5.43 4.17 -25.20
N GLY A 83 4.48 3.36 -25.69
CA GLY A 83 4.08 2.09 -25.07
C GLY A 83 3.05 2.21 -23.94
N SER A 84 2.42 3.38 -23.72
CA SER A 84 1.46 3.57 -22.61
C SER A 84 0.30 2.57 -22.62
N SER A 85 -0.28 2.26 -23.79
CA SER A 85 -1.36 1.26 -23.91
C SER A 85 -0.94 -0.14 -23.43
N ALA A 86 0.33 -0.51 -23.61
CA ALA A 86 0.87 -1.80 -23.19
C ALA A 86 1.20 -1.86 -21.69
N VAL A 87 1.38 -0.70 -21.03
CA VAL A 87 1.62 -0.61 -19.58
C VAL A 87 0.31 -0.57 -18.80
N GLN A 88 -0.83 -0.27 -19.43
CA GLN A 88 -2.15 -0.39 -18.77
C GLN A 88 -2.33 -1.80 -18.19
N GLY A 89 -2.88 -1.90 -16.98
CA GLY A 89 -3.04 -3.18 -16.30
C GLY A 89 -3.42 -3.05 -14.84
N ASP A 90 -3.12 -4.08 -14.06
CA ASP A 90 -3.51 -4.15 -12.66
C ASP A 90 -2.34 -3.84 -11.73
N VAL A 91 -2.66 -3.27 -10.57
CA VAL A 91 -1.76 -3.17 -9.42
C VAL A 91 -2.40 -3.90 -8.25
N ASP A 92 -1.82 -5.04 -7.89
CA ASP A 92 -2.15 -5.76 -6.67
C ASP A 92 -1.36 -5.18 -5.50
N PHE A 93 -1.94 -5.17 -4.30
CA PHE A 93 -1.29 -4.69 -3.09
C PHE A 93 -1.82 -5.40 -1.85
N LYS A 94 -1.15 -5.20 -0.71
CA LYS A 94 -1.58 -5.69 0.60
C LYS A 94 -1.98 -4.53 1.49
N ILE A 95 -2.93 -4.81 2.38
CA ILE A 95 -3.32 -3.91 3.45
C ILE A 95 -3.26 -4.65 4.79
N SER A 96 -2.71 -3.98 5.81
CA SER A 96 -2.78 -4.41 7.20
C SER A 96 -3.28 -3.26 8.08
N ILE A 97 -4.15 -3.58 9.02
CA ILE A 97 -4.66 -2.67 10.03
C ILE A 97 -4.42 -3.31 11.40
N PHE A 98 -3.80 -2.56 12.31
CA PHE A 98 -3.55 -2.96 13.68
C PHE A 98 -4.29 -2.01 14.62
N VAL A 99 -5.07 -2.54 15.55
CA VAL A 99 -5.90 -1.75 16.47
C VAL A 99 -5.52 -1.99 17.93
N LYS A 100 -5.54 -0.92 18.72
CA LYS A 100 -5.41 -0.92 20.19
C LYS A 100 -6.42 0.10 20.74
N ASN A 101 -6.66 0.10 22.06
CA ASN A 101 -7.50 1.13 22.66
C ASN A 101 -6.99 2.53 22.28
N GLY A 102 -7.90 3.39 21.78
CA GLY A 102 -7.62 4.76 21.41
C GLY A 102 -6.67 4.98 20.22
N ARG A 103 -6.25 3.94 19.48
CA ARG A 103 -5.36 4.11 18.32
C ARG A 103 -5.41 2.96 17.34
N TYR A 104 -5.06 3.25 16.11
CA TYR A 104 -4.84 2.24 15.09
C TYR A 104 -3.62 2.60 14.23
N LYS A 105 -3.10 1.60 13.53
CA LYS A 105 -2.05 1.73 12.53
C LYS A 105 -2.56 1.08 11.24
N TYR A 106 -2.33 1.72 10.11
CA TYR A 106 -2.54 1.07 8.80
C TYR A 106 -1.22 0.92 8.06
N LYS A 107 -1.17 -0.03 7.14
CA LYS A 107 -0.07 -0.21 6.19
C LYS A 107 -0.63 -0.66 4.84
N PHE A 108 -0.34 0.09 3.78
CA PHE A 108 -0.55 -0.33 2.39
C PHE A 108 0.81 -0.58 1.75
N TYR A 109 1.04 -1.77 1.22
CA TYR A 109 2.38 -2.22 0.84
C TYR A 109 2.36 -3.31 -0.23
N ALA A 110 3.56 -3.72 -0.67
CA ALA A 110 3.77 -4.80 -1.63
C ALA A 110 3.01 -4.59 -2.97
N PHE A 111 3.01 -3.35 -3.46
CA PHE A 111 2.39 -3.01 -4.74
C PHE A 111 3.11 -3.71 -5.89
N ARG A 112 2.37 -4.44 -6.72
CA ARG A 112 2.91 -5.14 -7.89
C ARG A 112 2.13 -4.78 -9.14
N HIS A 113 2.81 -4.21 -10.13
CA HIS A 113 2.22 -3.87 -11.41
C HIS A 113 2.33 -5.01 -12.42
N SER A 114 1.19 -5.39 -13.00
CA SER A 114 1.04 -6.38 -14.06
C SER A 114 0.31 -5.75 -15.24
N GLY A 115 1.01 -5.55 -16.36
CA GLY A 115 0.41 -5.03 -17.59
C GLY A 115 -0.60 -6.03 -18.18
N THR A 116 -1.56 -5.51 -18.94
CA THR A 116 -2.57 -6.29 -19.65
C THR A 116 -2.44 -6.06 -21.16
N THR A 117 -2.77 -7.08 -21.95
CA THR A 117 -2.77 -6.96 -23.42
C THR A 117 -3.94 -6.07 -23.85
N VAL A 118 -3.65 -4.97 -24.52
CA VAL A 118 -4.67 -4.01 -24.99
C VAL A 118 -4.58 -3.89 -26.51
N MET A 119 -5.67 -4.23 -27.21
CA MET A 119 -5.78 -4.13 -28.67
C MET A 119 -4.63 -4.83 -29.41
N GLY A 120 -4.23 -6.02 -28.95
CA GLY A 120 -3.14 -6.80 -29.53
C GLY A 120 -1.73 -6.33 -29.17
N ASN A 121 -1.58 -5.23 -28.41
CA ASN A 121 -0.28 -4.81 -27.89
C ASN A 121 0.13 -5.72 -26.72
N PRO A 122 1.31 -6.38 -26.78
CA PRO A 122 1.78 -7.23 -25.69
C PRO A 122 1.94 -6.44 -24.39
N ALA A 123 1.53 -7.03 -23.27
CA ALA A 123 1.64 -6.42 -21.95
C ALA A 123 3.09 -6.08 -21.54
N ILE A 124 3.25 -4.92 -20.89
CA ILE A 124 4.49 -4.47 -20.25
C ILE A 124 4.23 -4.38 -18.74
N SER A 125 4.85 -5.29 -17.99
CA SER A 125 4.77 -5.33 -16.52
C SER A 125 6.02 -4.72 -15.91
N TYR A 126 5.84 -3.96 -14.83
CA TYR A 126 6.95 -3.37 -14.07
C TYR A 126 7.25 -4.12 -12.78
N GLY A 127 6.38 -5.05 -12.38
CA GLY A 127 6.60 -5.86 -11.18
C GLY A 127 6.46 -5.05 -9.89
N MET A 128 7.28 -5.37 -8.89
CA MET A 128 7.21 -4.74 -7.57
C MET A 128 7.53 -3.25 -7.66
N ILE A 129 6.68 -2.41 -7.07
CA ILE A 129 6.86 -0.97 -7.00
C ILE A 129 7.68 -0.62 -5.76
N THR A 130 8.68 0.22 -5.93
CA THR A 130 9.66 0.59 -4.89
C THR A 130 9.86 2.09 -4.87
N GLU A 131 10.47 2.63 -3.83
CA GLU A 131 10.79 4.07 -3.76
C GLU A 131 11.89 4.49 -4.74
N SER A 132 12.62 3.53 -5.33
CA SER A 132 13.75 3.83 -6.20
C SER A 132 13.36 4.73 -7.38
N ASN A 133 14.21 5.73 -7.65
CA ASN A 133 14.15 6.54 -8.87
C ASN A 133 14.70 5.79 -10.09
N GLU A 134 15.45 4.71 -9.86
CA GLU A 134 15.88 3.80 -10.92
C GLU A 134 14.68 2.97 -11.38
N VAL A 135 14.49 2.92 -12.69
CA VAL A 135 13.37 2.19 -13.29
C VAL A 135 13.81 0.75 -13.49
N PRO A 136 13.10 -0.25 -12.95
CA PRO A 136 13.44 -1.64 -13.16
C PRO A 136 13.30 -2.00 -14.64
N ARG A 137 13.99 -3.05 -15.07
CA ARG A 137 13.78 -3.62 -16.39
C ARG A 137 12.35 -4.18 -16.46
N PRO A 138 11.48 -3.67 -17.35
CA PRO A 138 10.14 -4.20 -17.49
C PRO A 138 10.16 -5.59 -18.15
N SER A 139 9.02 -6.29 -18.12
CA SER A 139 8.87 -7.61 -18.77
C SER A 139 9.17 -7.58 -20.28
N ARG A 140 9.01 -6.41 -20.92
CA ARG A 140 9.33 -6.18 -22.33
C ARG A 140 9.71 -4.71 -22.55
N GLY A 141 10.61 -4.47 -23.51
CA GLY A 141 11.03 -3.12 -23.90
C GLY A 141 12.08 -2.53 -22.96
N GLN A 142 12.30 -1.22 -23.10
CA GLN A 142 13.27 -0.48 -22.30
C GLN A 142 12.62 0.16 -21.07
N PRO A 143 13.36 0.36 -19.96
CA PRO A 143 12.88 1.12 -18.82
C PRO A 143 12.35 2.51 -19.22
N ASN A 144 11.18 2.88 -18.71
CA ASN A 144 10.53 4.17 -19.01
C ASN A 144 10.24 4.93 -17.72
N LYS A 145 10.94 6.06 -17.53
CA LYS A 145 10.81 6.92 -16.33
C LYS A 145 9.43 7.54 -16.19
N VAL A 146 8.77 7.87 -17.30
CA VAL A 146 7.43 8.46 -17.30
C VAL A 146 6.41 7.42 -16.83
N ALA A 147 6.49 6.20 -17.36
CA ALA A 147 5.65 5.08 -16.94
C ALA A 147 5.81 4.80 -15.44
N TRP A 148 7.06 4.64 -14.99
CA TRP A 148 7.37 4.34 -13.59
C TRP A 148 6.84 5.40 -12.63
N LYS A 149 7.09 6.68 -12.93
CA LYS A 149 6.57 7.80 -12.13
C LYS A 149 5.05 7.83 -12.12
N ASN A 150 4.41 7.61 -13.28
CA ASN A 150 2.96 7.67 -13.39
C ASN A 150 2.25 6.53 -12.65
N ILE A 151 2.81 5.31 -12.65
CA ILE A 151 2.29 4.20 -11.85
C ILE A 151 2.29 4.58 -10.37
N LYS A 152 3.42 5.10 -9.85
CA LYS A 152 3.50 5.56 -8.44
C LYS A 152 2.50 6.66 -8.13
N GLU A 153 2.38 7.67 -8.99
CA GLU A 153 1.40 8.77 -8.85
C GLU A 153 -0.04 8.24 -8.74
N GLN A 154 -0.43 7.31 -9.63
CA GLN A 154 -1.78 6.73 -9.63
C GLN A 154 -2.03 5.85 -8.40
N ILE A 155 -1.02 5.08 -7.94
CA ILE A 155 -1.11 4.34 -6.68
C ILE A 155 -1.33 5.30 -5.52
N SER A 156 -0.53 6.37 -5.40
CA SER A 156 -0.69 7.37 -4.34
C SER A 156 -2.10 7.98 -4.33
N ILE A 157 -2.63 8.35 -5.49
CA ILE A 157 -3.99 8.91 -5.60
C ILE A 157 -5.03 7.92 -5.10
N LYS A 158 -4.95 6.65 -5.52
CA LYS A 158 -5.91 5.61 -5.11
C LYS A 158 -5.79 5.28 -3.63
N VAL A 159 -4.58 5.10 -3.12
CA VAL A 159 -4.32 4.73 -1.73
C VAL A 159 -4.69 5.86 -0.78
N ASN A 160 -4.43 7.12 -1.11
CA ASN A 160 -4.86 8.26 -0.29
C ASN A 160 -6.40 8.30 -0.15
N LYS A 161 -7.15 8.03 -1.22
CA LYS A 161 -8.62 7.92 -1.12
C LYS A 161 -9.07 6.78 -0.20
N LEU A 162 -8.36 5.65 -0.21
CA LEU A 162 -8.64 4.54 0.71
C LEU A 162 -8.31 4.92 2.16
N ILE A 163 -7.19 5.61 2.39
CA ILE A 163 -6.79 6.13 3.69
C ILE A 163 -7.83 7.10 4.23
N ASP A 164 -8.35 8.00 3.40
CA ASP A 164 -9.38 8.97 3.81
C ASP A 164 -10.67 8.25 4.23
N GLY A 165 -11.13 7.28 3.43
CA GLY A 165 -12.30 6.46 3.78
C GLY A 165 -12.09 5.61 5.04
N LEU A 166 -10.87 5.13 5.29
CA LEU A 166 -10.52 4.43 6.53
C LEU A 166 -10.58 5.40 7.71
N LYS A 167 -9.98 6.58 7.58
CA LYS A 167 -9.99 7.63 8.61
C LYS A 167 -11.41 8.03 9.00
N GLU A 168 -12.28 8.19 8.01
CA GLU A 168 -13.71 8.45 8.24
C GLU A 168 -14.37 7.28 9.00
N SER A 169 -14.22 6.05 8.49
CA SER A 169 -14.85 4.88 9.09
C SER A 169 -14.38 4.57 10.51
N MET A 170 -13.13 4.90 10.84
CA MET A 170 -12.58 4.73 12.19
C MET A 170 -13.09 5.77 13.18
N ASN A 171 -13.69 6.87 12.72
CA ASN A 171 -14.35 7.87 13.57
C ASN A 171 -15.86 7.66 13.69
N THR A 172 -16.49 6.95 12.75
CA THR A 172 -17.92 6.62 12.80
C THR A 172 -18.18 5.39 13.67
N LYS A 173 -19.13 5.48 14.60
CA LYS A 173 -19.51 4.36 15.47
C LYS A 173 -20.01 3.18 14.66
N TYR A 174 -19.57 1.97 15.04
CA TYR A 174 -20.09 0.76 14.42
C TYR A 174 -21.49 0.46 14.99
N GLU A 175 -22.51 0.74 14.18
CA GLU A 175 -23.87 0.27 14.38
C GLU A 175 -23.95 -1.15 13.84
N GLY A 176 -23.40 -2.11 14.59
CA GLY A 176 -23.79 -3.49 14.42
C GLY A 176 -25.31 -3.60 14.55
N ASN A 177 -25.91 -4.62 13.96
CA ASN A 177 -27.33 -4.86 14.15
C ASN A 177 -27.56 -5.21 15.63
N LYS A 178 -28.08 -4.24 16.38
CA LYS A 178 -28.36 -4.38 17.81
C LYS A 178 -29.80 -4.79 18.08
N ASP A 179 -30.63 -4.87 17.04
CA ASP A 179 -32.06 -5.11 17.10
C ASP A 179 -32.51 -6.35 16.29
N TRP A 180 -31.59 -7.29 15.98
CA TRP A 180 -31.94 -8.65 15.55
C TRP A 180 -31.21 -9.72 16.34
#